data_AF-A0A1B2A9P8-F1
#
_entry.id   AF-A0A1B2A9P8-F1
#
_cell.length_a   1.000
_cell.length_b   1.000
_cell.length_c   1.000
_cell.angle_alpha   90.00
_cell.angle_beta   90.00
_cell.angle_gamma   90.00
#
_symmetry.space_group_name_H-M   'P 1'
#
loop_
_entity.id
_entity.type
_entity.pdbx_description
1 polymer ?
#
loop_
_entity_poly.entity_id
_entity_poly.type
_entity_poly.pdbx_seq_one_letter_code
_entity_poly.pdbx_strand_id
1 'polypeptide(L)'
;MSAQVAGGGSATKSPNPHRGETALVIDGTTRTLRPTFTALVAAEEELGPLFALVERAGSGQLRLTEMVALFWHCIENRDGLTREMVGNAVSERGLAAATKPLRALLAAILQGK
;
A
#
# COMPACT_ATOMS: atom_id res chain seq x y z
N MET A 1 -30.86 12.44 34.44
CA MET A 1 -29.49 12.87 34.12
C MET A 1 -28.64 11.61 33.95
N SER A 2 -28.73 10.98 32.77
CA SER A 2 -27.87 9.86 32.38
C SER A 2 -27.53 10.08 30.91
N ALA A 3 -26.27 10.44 30.68
CA ALA A 3 -25.75 10.80 29.38
C ALA A 3 -25.60 9.56 28.50
N GLN A 4 -26.15 9.66 27.30
CA GLN A 4 -25.99 8.72 26.21
C GLN A 4 -24.56 8.82 25.66
N VAL A 5 -23.79 7.74 25.81
CA VAL A 5 -22.49 7.58 25.14
C VAL A 5 -22.77 7.28 23.67
N ALA A 6 -22.54 8.29 22.82
CA ALA A 6 -22.60 8.15 21.37
C ALA A 6 -21.37 7.37 20.88
N GLY A 7 -21.63 6.22 20.26
CA GLY A 7 -20.62 5.44 19.55
C GLY A 7 -20.10 6.18 18.32
N GLY A 8 -18.80 6.34 18.22
CA GLY A 8 -18.11 6.72 16.99
C GLY A 8 -17.61 5.48 16.28
N GLY A 9 -18.41 4.96 15.35
CA GLY A 9 -18.01 3.88 14.45
C GLY A 9 -16.78 4.31 13.63
N SER A 10 -15.71 3.53 13.68
CA SER A 10 -14.54 3.71 12.84
C SER A 10 -14.94 3.39 11.40
N ALA A 11 -15.44 4.40 10.69
CA ALA A 11 -15.83 4.27 9.29
C ALA A 11 -14.57 3.94 8.48
N THR A 12 -14.51 2.73 7.94
CA THR A 12 -13.47 2.30 7.00
C THR A 12 -13.51 3.22 5.78
N LYS A 13 -12.68 4.27 5.79
CA LYS A 13 -12.59 5.26 4.73
C LYS A 13 -12.05 4.59 3.47
N SER A 14 -12.85 4.56 2.41
CA SER A 14 -12.39 4.10 1.09
C SER A 14 -11.20 4.96 0.61
N PRO A 15 -10.19 4.36 -0.05
CA PRO A 15 -9.03 5.10 -0.57
C PRO A 15 -9.45 6.26 -1.48
N ASN A 16 -8.81 7.42 -1.33
CA ASN A 16 -9.00 8.59 -2.17
C ASN A 16 -8.00 8.61 -3.35
N PRO A 17 -8.41 8.29 -4.58
CA PRO A 17 -7.52 8.26 -5.74
C PRO A 17 -6.93 9.63 -6.11
N HIS A 18 -7.55 10.74 -5.68
CA HIS A 18 -6.99 12.09 -5.88
C HIS A 18 -5.77 12.36 -5.00
N ARG A 19 -5.52 11.52 -3.98
CA ARG A 19 -4.34 11.57 -3.08
C ARG A 19 -3.36 10.42 -3.32
N GLY A 20 -3.44 9.79 -4.50
CA GLY A 20 -2.62 8.63 -4.84
C GLY A 20 -2.94 7.37 -4.02
N GLU A 21 -4.06 7.35 -3.28
CA GLU A 21 -4.39 6.24 -2.41
C GLU A 21 -4.94 5.03 -3.18
N THR A 22 -4.56 3.84 -2.76
CA THR A 22 -5.14 2.58 -3.22
C THR A 22 -5.38 1.63 -2.04
N ALA A 23 -6.01 0.50 -2.27
CA ALA A 23 -6.32 -0.48 -1.23
C ALA A 23 -5.61 -1.81 -1.45
N LEU A 24 -5.14 -2.38 -0.34
CA LEU A 24 -4.74 -3.78 -0.23
C LEU A 24 -5.53 -4.39 0.91
N VAL A 25 -6.12 -5.56 0.72
CA VAL A 25 -6.78 -6.27 1.83
C VAL A 25 -5.80 -7.27 2.40
N ILE A 26 -5.59 -7.20 3.71
CA ILE A 26 -4.71 -8.08 4.49
C ILE A 26 -5.57 -8.68 5.59
N ASP A 27 -5.61 -10.02 5.69
CA ASP A 27 -6.44 -10.76 6.65
C ASP A 27 -7.90 -10.30 6.68
N GLY A 28 -8.50 -10.15 5.50
CA GLY A 28 -9.88 -9.66 5.34
C GLY A 28 -10.09 -8.17 5.65
N THR A 29 -9.08 -7.45 6.14
CA THR A 29 -9.14 -6.02 6.48
C THR A 29 -8.59 -5.17 5.35
N THR A 30 -9.37 -4.21 4.86
CA THR A 30 -8.90 -3.23 3.86
C THR A 30 -7.92 -2.25 4.49
N ARG A 31 -6.70 -2.18 3.93
CA ARG A 31 -5.64 -1.25 4.31
C ARG A 31 -5.39 -0.25 3.19
N THR A 32 -5.31 1.03 3.54
CA THR A 32 -5.00 2.10 2.61
C THR A 32 -3.49 2.17 2.37
N LEU A 33 -3.11 2.16 1.10
CA LEU A 33 -1.76 2.41 0.63
C LEU A 33 -1.68 3.86 0.15
N ARG A 34 -0.76 4.64 0.72
CA ARG A 34 -0.55 6.05 0.45
C ARG A 34 0.93 6.37 0.24
N PRO A 35 1.34 6.78 -0.97
CA PRO A 35 2.74 7.08 -1.32
C PRO A 35 3.16 8.48 -0.84
N THR A 36 3.16 8.71 0.48
CA THR A 36 3.63 9.98 1.06
C THR A 36 5.13 10.17 0.83
N PHE A 37 5.63 11.41 0.87
CA PHE A 37 7.07 11.68 0.77
C PHE A 37 7.91 10.81 1.72
N THR A 38 7.54 10.74 3.00
CA THR A 38 8.25 9.89 3.98
C THR A 38 8.21 8.41 3.63
N ALA A 39 7.07 7.91 3.13
CA ALA A 39 6.95 6.52 2.68
C ALA A 39 7.83 6.25 1.46
N LEU A 40 7.91 7.19 0.52
CA LEU A 40 8.71 7.07 -0.69
C LEU A 40 10.21 7.13 -0.41
N VAL A 41 10.65 7.99 0.50
CA VAL A 41 12.05 8.02 0.97
C VAL A 41 12.41 6.69 1.62
N ALA A 42 11.60 6.19 2.56
CA ALA A 42 11.85 4.90 3.21
C ALA A 42 11.83 3.72 2.22
N ALA A 43 10.96 3.77 1.21
CA ALA A 43 10.93 2.79 0.14
C ALA A 43 12.19 2.86 -0.73
N GLU A 44 12.66 4.05 -1.08
CA GLU A 44 13.87 4.25 -1.90
C GLU A 44 15.14 3.79 -1.17
N GLU A 45 15.24 4.02 0.15
CA GLU A 45 16.34 3.54 0.98
C GLU A 45 16.48 2.01 0.94
N GLU A 46 15.37 1.29 0.85
CA GLU A 46 15.37 -0.18 0.82
C GLU A 46 15.43 -0.75 -0.61
N LEU A 47 14.70 -0.16 -1.55
CA LEU A 47 14.49 -0.69 -2.91
C LEU A 47 15.49 -0.14 -3.93
N GLY A 48 16.26 0.87 -3.53
CA GLY A 48 17.00 1.72 -4.44
C GLY A 48 16.09 2.70 -5.20
N PRO A 49 16.64 3.39 -6.23
CA PRO A 49 15.96 4.49 -6.90
C PRO A 49 14.56 4.14 -7.40
N LEU A 50 13.57 4.99 -7.10
CA LEU A 50 12.17 4.72 -7.46
C LEU A 50 11.95 4.65 -8.98
N PHE A 51 12.71 5.40 -9.78
CA PHE A 51 12.65 5.29 -11.24
C PHE A 51 13.14 3.92 -11.74
N ALA A 52 14.23 3.39 -11.16
CA ALA A 52 14.70 2.06 -11.51
C ALA A 52 13.70 0.98 -11.11
N LEU A 53 12.98 1.16 -9.99
CA LEU A 53 11.89 0.28 -9.58
C LEU A 53 10.73 0.29 -10.59
N VAL A 54 10.32 1.47 -11.06
CA VAL A 54 9.28 1.64 -12.09
C VAL A 54 9.69 0.96 -13.40
N GLU A 55 10.93 1.13 -13.84
CA GLU A 55 11.46 0.48 -15.05
C GLU A 55 11.42 -1.05 -14.92
N ARG A 56 11.89 -1.60 -13.78
CA ARG A 56 11.80 -3.04 -13.51
C ARG A 56 10.36 -3.55 -13.53
N ALA A 57 9.42 -2.79 -12.99
CA ALA A 57 8.01 -3.13 -13.05
C ALA A 57 7.46 -3.14 -14.48
N GLY A 58 7.80 -2.12 -15.28
CA GLY A 58 7.40 -2.03 -16.69
C GLY A 58 8.00 -3.14 -17.56
N SER A 59 9.21 -3.60 -17.24
CA SER A 59 9.91 -4.67 -17.96
C SER A 59 9.60 -6.08 -17.44
N GLY A 60 8.67 -6.22 -16.48
CA GLY A 60 8.32 -7.51 -15.89
C GLY A 60 9.43 -8.16 -15.04
N GLN A 61 10.38 -7.37 -14.56
CA GLN A 61 11.52 -7.80 -13.73
C GLN A 61 11.33 -7.49 -12.24
N LEU A 62 10.19 -6.91 -11.85
CA LEU A 62 9.91 -6.60 -10.46
C LEU A 62 9.77 -7.87 -9.63
N ARG A 63 10.60 -7.97 -8.59
CA ARG A 63 10.59 -9.10 -7.66
C ARG A 63 9.40 -8.98 -6.70
N LEU A 64 8.91 -10.13 -6.25
CA LEU A 64 7.85 -10.19 -5.24
C LEU A 64 8.24 -9.44 -3.96
N THR A 65 9.49 -9.58 -3.51
CA THR A 65 10.00 -8.88 -2.33
C THR A 65 9.97 -7.37 -2.49
N GLU A 66 10.22 -6.85 -3.70
CA GLU A 66 10.17 -5.42 -3.99
C GLU A 66 8.73 -4.90 -3.97
N MET A 67 7.79 -5.67 -4.53
CA MET A 67 6.36 -5.35 -4.46
C MET A 67 5.88 -5.27 -3.00
N VAL A 68 6.24 -6.27 -2.19
CA VAL A 68 5.85 -6.34 -0.77
C VAL A 68 6.50 -5.20 0.03
N ALA A 69 7.77 -4.86 -0.25
CA ALA A 69 8.45 -3.72 0.36
C ALA A 69 7.73 -2.40 0.05
N LEU A 70 7.40 -2.16 -1.22
CA LEU A 70 6.69 -0.95 -1.63
C LEU A 70 5.34 -0.84 -0.94
N PHE A 71 4.57 -1.93 -0.89
CA PHE A 71 3.30 -1.95 -0.16
C PHE A 71 3.49 -1.68 1.32
N TRP A 72 4.44 -2.36 1.96
CA TRP A 72 4.76 -2.16 3.37
C TRP A 72 5.02 -0.69 3.70
N HIS A 73 5.86 -0.03 2.90
CA HIS A 73 6.17 1.38 3.12
C HIS A 73 4.98 2.30 2.87
N CYS A 74 4.13 1.97 1.90
CA CYS A 74 2.95 2.75 1.58
C CYS A 74 1.75 2.51 2.51
N ILE A 75 1.71 1.48 3.37
CA ILE A 75 0.58 1.29 4.30
C ILE A 75 0.48 2.48 5.27
N GLU A 76 -0.68 3.15 5.29
CA GLU A 76 -0.93 4.35 6.08
C GLU A 76 -0.95 4.08 7.60
N ASN A 77 -1.56 2.98 8.03
CA ASN A 77 -1.56 2.54 9.42
C ASN A 77 -1.09 1.06 9.49
N ARG A 78 0.03 0.85 10.18
CA ARG A 78 0.69 -0.46 10.33
C ARG A 78 0.44 -1.12 11.69
N ASP A 79 -0.48 -0.59 12.50
CA ASP A 79 -0.75 -1.10 13.85
C ASP A 79 -1.21 -2.56 13.77
N GLY A 80 -0.49 -3.43 14.49
CA GLY A 80 -0.72 -4.87 14.50
C GLY A 80 -0.42 -5.59 13.17
N LEU A 81 0.17 -4.91 12.18
CA LEU A 81 0.61 -5.53 10.93
C LEU A 81 2.07 -5.93 11.01
N THR A 82 2.37 -7.14 10.53
CA THR A 82 3.73 -7.57 10.25
C THR A 82 3.98 -7.57 8.75
N ARG A 83 5.26 -7.50 8.37
CA ARG A 83 5.63 -7.55 6.96
C ARG A 83 5.29 -8.89 6.31
N GLU A 84 5.35 -9.96 7.09
CA GLU A 84 4.94 -11.30 6.66
C GLU A 84 3.45 -11.33 6.29
N MET A 85 2.57 -10.70 7.09
CA MET A 85 1.13 -10.61 6.77
C MET A 85 0.87 -9.93 5.42
N VAL A 86 1.67 -8.91 5.08
CA VAL A 86 1.57 -8.25 3.75
C VAL A 86 2.00 -9.21 2.64
N GLY A 87 3.08 -9.96 2.83
CA GLY A 87 3.55 -10.98 1.89
C GLY A 87 2.54 -12.11 1.68
N ASN A 88 1.93 -12.57 2.76
CA ASN A 88 0.88 -13.59 2.73
C ASN A 88 -0.35 -13.09 1.99
N ALA A 89 -0.80 -11.86 2.27
CA ALA A 89 -1.94 -11.25 1.57
C ALA A 89 -1.72 -11.12 0.04
N VAL A 90 -0.48 -10.81 -0.39
CA VAL A 90 -0.13 -10.78 -1.82
C VAL A 90 -0.16 -12.19 -2.43
N SER A 91 0.36 -13.18 -1.70
CA SER A 91 0.39 -14.59 -2.13
C SER A 91 -1.02 -15.19 -2.23
N GLU A 92 -1.87 -14.97 -1.22
CA GLU A 92 -3.25 -15.47 -1.14
C GLU A 92 -4.16 -14.89 -2.22
N ARG A 93 -4.01 -13.60 -2.53
CA ARG A 93 -4.74 -12.94 -3.62
C ARG A 93 -4.23 -13.31 -5.00
N GLY A 94 -3.00 -13.81 -5.07
CA GLY A 94 -2.26 -14.07 -6.30
C GLY A 94 -1.66 -12.79 -6.91
N LEU A 95 -0.54 -12.98 -7.62
CA LEU A 95 0.24 -11.89 -8.23
C LEU A 95 -0.60 -11.05 -9.20
N ALA A 96 -1.45 -11.69 -10.01
CA ALA A 96 -2.31 -11.00 -10.97
C ALA A 96 -3.22 -9.96 -10.29
N ALA A 97 -3.85 -10.33 -9.18
CA ALA A 97 -4.71 -9.41 -8.43
C ALA A 97 -3.90 -8.31 -7.72
N ALA A 98 -2.71 -8.64 -7.21
CA ALA A 98 -1.81 -7.68 -6.58
C ALA A 98 -1.23 -6.64 -7.56
N THR A 99 -1.22 -6.92 -8.87
CA THR A 99 -0.79 -5.93 -9.87
C THR A 99 -1.67 -4.68 -9.95
N LYS A 100 -2.95 -4.78 -9.54
CA LYS A 100 -3.87 -3.63 -9.57
C LYS A 100 -3.46 -2.51 -8.60
N PRO A 101 -3.30 -2.76 -7.29
CA PRO A 101 -2.79 -1.75 -6.36
C PRO A 101 -1.35 -1.33 -6.71
N LEU A 102 -0.51 -2.23 -7.20
CA LEU A 102 0.84 -1.89 -7.67
C LEU A 102 0.80 -0.84 -8.78
N ARG A 103 0.03 -1.05 -9.84
CA ARG A 103 -0.10 -0.09 -10.95
C ARG A 103 -0.62 1.27 -10.48
N ALA A 104 -1.59 1.27 -9.56
CA ALA A 104 -2.11 2.50 -8.98
C ALA A 104 -1.03 3.28 -8.22
N LEU A 105 -0.23 2.59 -7.40
CA LEU A 105 0.89 3.21 -6.67
C LEU A 105 1.97 3.75 -7.61
N LEU A 106 2.43 2.95 -8.57
CA LEU A 106 3.47 3.40 -9.50
C LEU A 106 3.00 4.62 -10.32
N ALA A 107 1.73 4.63 -10.75
CA ALA A 107 1.15 5.79 -11.41
C ALA A 107 1.08 7.02 -10.49
N ALA A 108 0.71 6.85 -9.22
CA ALA A 108 0.68 7.94 -8.25
C ALA A 108 2.07 8.53 -7.98
N ILE A 109 3.09 7.67 -7.85
CA ILE A 109 4.49 8.07 -7.68
C ILE A 109 4.95 8.93 -8.86
N LEU A 110 4.70 8.46 -10.09
CA LEU A 110 5.08 9.19 -11.31
C LEU A 110 4.31 10.50 -11.50
N GLN A 111 3.08 10.58 -11.01
CA GLN A 111 2.22 11.76 -11.10
C GLN A 111 2.38 12.74 -9.93
N GLY A 112 3.15 12.36 -8.89
CA GLY A 112 3.33 13.17 -7.68
C GLY A 112 2.05 13.37 -6.86
N LYS A 113 1.22 12.34 -6.73
CA LYS A 113 -0.09 12.37 -6.04
C LYS A 113 -0.07 11.70 -4.67
#